data_AF-A0A9E5KDG0-F1
#
_entry.id   AF-A0A9E5KDG0-F1
#
_cell.length_a   1.000
_cell.length_b   1.000
_cell.length_c   1.000
_cell.angle_alpha   90.00
_cell.angle_beta   90.00
_cell.angle_gamma   90.00
#
_symmetry.space_group_name_H-M   'P 1'
#
loop_
_entity.id
_entity.type
_entity.pdbx_description
1 polymer ?
#
loop_
_entity_poly.entity_id
_entity_poly.type
_entity_poly.pdbx_seq_one_letter_code
_entity_poly.pdbx_strand_id
1 'polypeptide(L)'
;MSAAPVETPKAELIAPVGLEIRQAPAWNKGNKLLAETSKRLKNYGFALLCVLNLSTLGVLFGVASWFGPAGTPLFFAIVVSEYTDRGIPTIPFAQNDKDILVSGSVFDRVQTSTDLSPTRQSINGMLNRMESVSSYENVVLYIEARAVTSQDGTVAVLPSEATVSSLAISSAKNEQFDIQGAVKLSEIFNAMAACPARQKLLVLDVFHMFVNLPAGSANFDIPGRALSEYKAHAAKNADTPSHQFNLLMSCQPGQCSMSSQVLRGGIFRHFFTEAISGKLPNPVDSLEARRGKIVLAEI
;
A
#
# COMPACT_ATOMS: atom_id res chain seq x y z
N MET A 1 26.75 8.67 -91.23
CA MET A 1 26.30 7.26 -91.09
C MET A 1 25.19 7.27 -90.04
N SER A 2 23.97 6.80 -90.22
CA SER A 2 23.19 6.33 -91.35
C SER A 2 21.74 6.66 -90.95
N ALA A 3 21.00 7.41 -91.77
CA ALA A 3 19.60 7.73 -91.51
C ALA A 3 18.74 6.50 -91.86
N ALA A 4 17.95 6.01 -90.92
CA ALA A 4 16.99 4.94 -91.15
C ALA A 4 15.64 5.52 -91.62
N PRO A 5 14.88 4.83 -92.48
CA PRO A 5 13.70 5.38 -93.15
C PRO A 5 12.48 5.34 -92.23
N VAL A 6 11.67 6.40 -92.28
CA VAL A 6 10.37 6.49 -91.64
C VAL A 6 9.36 5.73 -92.50
N GLU A 7 8.89 4.58 -92.02
CA GLU A 7 7.75 3.86 -92.61
C GLU A 7 6.44 4.54 -92.20
N THR A 8 5.65 4.91 -93.20
CA THR A 8 4.29 5.43 -93.03
C THR A 8 3.29 4.27 -92.88
N PRO A 9 2.49 4.21 -91.80
CA PRO A 9 1.43 3.23 -91.70
C PRO A 9 0.26 3.57 -92.64
N LYS A 10 -0.17 2.54 -93.38
CA LYS A 10 -1.35 2.53 -94.26
C LYS A 10 -2.61 2.89 -93.48
N ALA A 11 -3.45 3.73 -94.09
CA ALA A 11 -4.80 4.01 -93.61
C ALA A 11 -5.67 2.75 -93.75
N GLU A 12 -5.98 2.12 -92.62
CA GLU A 12 -6.94 1.03 -92.54
C GLU A 12 -8.36 1.60 -92.46
N LEU A 13 -9.19 1.19 -93.40
CA LEU A 13 -10.56 1.63 -93.60
C LEU A 13 -11.45 1.06 -92.49
N ILE A 14 -11.78 1.87 -91.48
CA ILE A 14 -12.70 1.48 -90.40
C ILE A 14 -14.13 1.48 -90.96
N ALA A 15 -14.70 0.29 -91.12
CA ALA A 15 -16.11 0.10 -91.43
C ALA A 15 -16.99 0.64 -90.29
N PRO A 16 -18.18 1.20 -90.59
CA PRO A 16 -19.08 1.71 -89.56
C PRO A 16 -19.58 0.57 -88.67
N VAL A 17 -19.11 0.54 -87.43
CA VAL A 17 -19.67 -0.29 -86.36
C VAL A 17 -21.14 0.13 -86.18
N GLY A 18 -22.05 -0.78 -86.48
CA GLY A 18 -23.48 -0.62 -86.21
C GLY A 18 -23.68 -0.30 -84.74
N LEU A 19 -24.14 0.92 -84.47
CA LEU A 19 -24.61 1.37 -83.17
C LEU A 19 -25.90 0.63 -82.84
N GLU A 20 -25.77 -0.59 -82.31
CA GLU A 20 -26.86 -1.26 -81.62
C GLU A 20 -27.08 -0.50 -80.31
N ILE A 21 -28.03 0.44 -80.33
CA ILE A 21 -28.48 1.17 -79.14
C ILE A 21 -29.20 0.15 -78.24
N ARG A 22 -28.42 -0.62 -77.49
CA ARG A 22 -28.93 -1.35 -76.32
C ARG A 22 -29.36 -0.30 -75.31
N GLN A 23 -30.66 -0.05 -75.26
CA GLN A 23 -31.28 0.68 -74.17
C GLN A 23 -30.90 -0.01 -72.85
N ALA A 24 -29.96 0.57 -72.13
CA ALA A 24 -29.65 0.13 -70.79
C ALA A 24 -30.89 0.37 -69.92
N PRO A 25 -31.38 -0.62 -69.16
CA PRO A 25 -32.52 -0.41 -68.26
C PRO A 25 -32.12 0.60 -67.19
N ALA A 26 -32.53 1.86 -67.39
CA ALA A 26 -32.16 3.00 -66.55
C ALA A 26 -32.90 3.05 -65.21
N TRP A 27 -33.72 2.05 -64.87
CA TRP A 27 -34.70 2.15 -63.79
C TRP A 27 -34.49 1.18 -62.61
N ASN A 28 -33.26 0.79 -62.26
CA ASN A 28 -33.08 -0.03 -61.04
C ASN A 28 -31.80 0.19 -60.22
N LYS A 29 -30.91 1.11 -60.63
CA LYS A 29 -29.66 1.39 -59.87
C LYS A 29 -29.89 2.26 -58.63
N GLY A 30 -30.84 3.21 -58.69
CA GLY A 30 -31.14 4.10 -57.56
C GLY A 30 -31.69 3.37 -56.33
N ASN A 31 -32.66 2.46 -56.54
CA ASN A 31 -33.27 1.70 -55.46
C ASN A 31 -32.29 0.72 -54.79
N LYS A 32 -31.34 0.17 -55.55
CA LYS A 32 -30.32 -0.74 -55.04
C LYS A 32 -29.29 -0.02 -54.18
N LEU A 33 -28.86 1.18 -54.58
CA LEU A 33 -27.96 2.03 -53.78
C LEU A 33 -28.63 2.48 -52.46
N LEU A 34 -29.91 2.85 -52.48
CA LEU A 34 -30.66 3.22 -51.27
C LEU A 34 -30.83 2.03 -50.31
N ALA A 35 -31.04 0.82 -50.83
CA ALA A 35 -31.14 -0.38 -50.01
C ALA A 35 -29.79 -0.77 -49.36
N GLU A 36 -28.68 -0.64 -50.09
CA GLU A 36 -27.34 -0.93 -49.57
C GLU A 36 -26.88 0.09 -48.53
N THR A 37 -27.15 1.40 -48.74
CA THR A 37 -26.84 2.44 -47.75
C THR A 37 -27.67 2.28 -46.48
N SER A 38 -28.96 1.93 -46.58
CA SER A 38 -29.82 1.63 -45.43
C SER A 38 -29.29 0.44 -44.61
N LYS A 39 -28.85 -0.64 -45.27
CA LYS A 39 -28.28 -1.82 -44.60
C LYS A 39 -26.97 -1.50 -43.87
N ARG A 40 -26.10 -0.68 -44.48
CA ARG A 40 -24.85 -0.20 -43.86
C ARG A 40 -25.14 0.68 -42.65
N LEU A 41 -26.08 1.63 -42.74
CA LEU A 41 -26.49 2.49 -41.63
C LEU A 41 -27.02 1.69 -40.44
N LYS A 42 -27.84 0.66 -40.68
CA LYS A 42 -28.33 -0.24 -39.60
C LYS A 42 -27.18 -0.99 -38.91
N ASN A 43 -26.22 -1.49 -39.68
CA ASN A 43 -25.07 -2.22 -39.12
C ASN A 43 -24.15 -1.29 -38.31
N TYR A 44 -23.89 -0.07 -38.79
CA TYR A 44 -23.11 0.91 -38.03
C TYR A 44 -23.85 1.40 -36.79
N GLY A 45 -25.17 1.62 -36.89
CA GLY A 45 -26.00 1.97 -35.74
C GLY A 45 -25.94 0.89 -34.65
N PHE A 46 -26.05 -0.38 -35.03
CA PHE A 46 -25.93 -1.50 -34.09
C PHE A 46 -24.52 -1.57 -33.45
N ALA A 47 -23.46 -1.48 -34.26
CA ALA A 47 -22.09 -1.49 -33.75
C ALA A 47 -21.81 -0.35 -32.76
N LEU A 48 -22.27 0.87 -33.08
CA LEU A 48 -22.16 2.03 -32.19
C LEU A 48 -22.87 1.77 -30.85
N LEU A 49 -24.07 1.20 -30.90
CA LEU A 49 -24.87 0.87 -29.71
C LEU A 49 -24.17 -0.18 -28.83
N CYS A 50 -23.54 -1.19 -29.43
CA CYS A 50 -22.74 -2.17 -28.70
C CYS A 50 -21.51 -1.54 -28.03
N VAL A 51 -20.76 -0.69 -28.75
CA VAL A 51 -19.58 0.00 -28.21
C VAL A 51 -19.98 0.93 -27.06
N LEU A 52 -21.08 1.67 -27.21
CA LEU A 52 -21.58 2.57 -26.17
C LEU A 52 -21.95 1.80 -24.90
N ASN A 53 -22.65 0.66 -25.03
CA ASN A 53 -23.03 -0.18 -23.89
C ASN A 53 -21.83 -0.85 -23.20
N LEU A 54 -20.85 -1.34 -23.98
CA LEU A 54 -19.63 -1.91 -23.40
C LEU A 54 -18.80 -0.87 -22.66
N SER A 55 -18.74 0.36 -23.20
CA SER A 55 -18.08 1.49 -22.54
C SER A 55 -18.76 1.87 -21.23
N THR A 56 -20.10 2.02 -21.22
CA THR A 56 -20.84 2.33 -19.99
C THR A 56 -20.75 1.21 -18.97
N LEU A 57 -20.83 -0.06 -19.37
CA LEU A 57 -20.59 -1.20 -18.48
C LEU A 57 -19.18 -1.18 -17.91
N GLY A 58 -18.15 -0.92 -18.72
CA GLY A 58 -16.77 -0.79 -18.26
C GLY A 58 -16.58 0.32 -17.23
N VAL A 59 -17.17 1.49 -17.46
CA VAL A 59 -17.17 2.60 -16.50
C VAL A 59 -17.90 2.22 -15.22
N LEU A 60 -19.07 1.60 -15.31
CA LEU A 60 -19.83 1.15 -14.13
C LEU A 60 -19.06 0.11 -13.32
N PHE A 61 -18.41 -0.86 -13.96
CA PHE A 61 -17.55 -1.83 -13.26
C PHE A 61 -16.33 -1.16 -12.63
N GLY A 62 -15.70 -0.19 -13.31
CA GLY A 62 -14.60 0.59 -12.75
C GLY A 62 -15.03 1.36 -11.50
N VAL A 63 -16.14 2.09 -11.60
CA VAL A 63 -16.74 2.83 -10.48
C VAL A 63 -17.16 1.90 -9.34
N ALA A 64 -17.86 0.81 -9.64
CA ALA A 64 -18.26 -0.18 -8.64
C ALA A 64 -17.05 -0.83 -7.96
N SER A 65 -15.97 -1.09 -8.68
CA SER A 65 -14.72 -1.61 -8.10
C SER A 65 -14.03 -0.60 -7.18
N TRP A 66 -14.18 0.71 -7.44
CA TRP A 66 -13.70 1.79 -6.58
C TRP A 66 -14.51 1.90 -5.29
N PHE A 67 -15.82 1.62 -5.37
CA PHE A 67 -16.74 1.65 -4.23
C PHE A 67 -16.96 0.29 -3.58
N GLY A 68 -16.26 -0.76 -4.03
CA GLY A 68 -16.32 -2.07 -3.40
C GLY A 68 -16.07 -1.93 -1.89
N PRO A 69 -16.75 -2.73 -1.05
CA PRO A 69 -16.54 -2.68 0.39
C PRO A 69 -15.04 -2.92 0.63
N ALA A 70 -14.34 -1.88 1.05
CA ALA A 70 -12.99 -2.04 1.55
C ALA A 70 -13.15 -2.94 2.76
N GLY A 71 -12.76 -4.21 2.62
CA GLY A 71 -12.82 -5.17 3.70
C GLY A 71 -12.16 -4.54 4.92
N THR A 72 -12.83 -4.62 6.07
CA THR A 72 -12.30 -4.12 7.33
C THR A 72 -10.92 -4.76 7.53
N PRO A 73 -9.84 -3.96 7.65
CA PRO A 73 -8.50 -4.50 7.68
C PRO A 73 -8.33 -5.40 8.90
N LEU A 74 -7.56 -6.47 8.74
CA LEU A 74 -7.11 -7.29 9.85
C LEU A 74 -6.03 -6.52 10.60
N PHE A 75 -6.33 -6.12 11.83
CA PHE A 75 -5.48 -5.28 12.64
C PHE A 75 -4.68 -6.11 13.65
N PHE A 76 -3.35 -6.08 13.55
CA PHE A 76 -2.45 -6.68 14.53
C PHE A 76 -1.93 -5.61 15.48
N ALA A 77 -2.14 -5.78 16.78
CA ALA A 77 -1.72 -4.82 17.80
C ALA A 77 -0.67 -5.44 18.73
N ILE A 78 0.56 -4.94 18.64
CA ILE A 78 1.67 -5.28 19.54
C ILE A 78 1.92 -4.09 20.46
N VAL A 79 1.38 -4.14 21.67
CA VAL A 79 1.55 -3.07 22.66
C VAL A 79 2.25 -3.62 23.90
N VAL A 80 3.45 -3.13 24.18
CA VAL A 80 4.24 -3.49 25.37
C VAL A 80 4.02 -2.42 26.43
N SER A 81 3.08 -2.67 27.34
CA SER A 81 2.69 -1.72 28.40
C SER A 81 3.60 -1.77 29.63
N GLU A 82 4.16 -2.94 29.92
CA GLU A 82 4.96 -3.22 31.11
C GLU A 82 6.21 -4.02 30.77
N TYR A 83 7.28 -3.77 31.55
CA TYR A 83 8.55 -4.47 31.47
C TYR A 83 8.83 -5.18 32.79
N THR A 84 9.31 -6.42 32.70
CA THR A 84 9.69 -7.25 33.85
C THR A 84 10.87 -6.65 34.59
N ASP A 85 11.82 -6.08 33.86
CA ASP A 85 12.94 -5.34 34.43
C ASP A 85 12.55 -3.90 34.75
N ARG A 86 12.64 -3.54 36.04
CA ARG A 86 12.33 -2.19 36.55
C ARG A 86 13.27 -1.11 36.04
N GLY A 87 14.43 -1.48 35.50
CA GLY A 87 15.36 -0.55 34.86
C GLY A 87 14.91 -0.10 33.46
N ILE A 88 13.86 -0.70 32.91
CA ILE A 88 13.22 -0.25 31.67
C ILE A 88 11.90 0.44 32.04
N PRO A 89 11.77 1.76 31.83
CA PRO A 89 10.55 2.48 32.20
C PRO A 89 9.39 2.07 31.29
N THR A 90 8.22 1.89 31.90
CA THR A 90 6.96 1.66 31.18
C THR A 90 6.63 2.84 30.27
N ILE A 91 5.81 2.60 29.25
CA ILE A 91 5.26 3.67 28.43
C ILE A 91 4.00 4.20 29.14
N PRO A 92 3.93 5.49 29.48
CA PRO A 92 2.76 6.03 30.16
C PRO A 92 1.49 5.79 29.35
N PHE A 93 0.48 5.21 30.00
CA PHE A 93 -0.84 4.91 29.43
C PHE A 93 -0.90 3.84 28.32
N ALA A 94 0.18 3.14 28.00
CA ALA A 94 0.18 2.12 26.95
C ALA A 94 -0.90 1.03 27.12
N GLN A 95 -1.28 0.70 28.37
CA GLN A 95 -2.41 -0.21 28.60
C GLN A 95 -3.74 0.39 28.14
N ASN A 96 -3.98 1.68 28.40
CA ASN A 96 -5.19 2.37 27.92
C ASN A 96 -5.18 2.50 26.39
N ASP A 97 -4.01 2.71 25.80
CA ASP A 97 -3.81 2.74 24.35
C ASP A 97 -4.18 1.39 23.72
N LYS A 98 -3.69 0.29 24.31
CA LYS A 98 -4.07 -1.09 23.94
C LYS A 98 -5.58 -1.31 24.04
N ASP A 99 -6.18 -0.96 25.17
CA ASP A 99 -7.62 -1.18 25.40
C ASP A 99 -8.48 -0.43 24.37
N ILE A 100 -8.09 0.80 24.02
CA ILE A 100 -8.77 1.60 22.99
C ILE A 100 -8.64 0.95 21.61
N LEU A 101 -7.44 0.51 21.23
CA LEU A 101 -7.19 -0.16 19.95
C LEU A 101 -7.94 -1.49 19.81
N VAL A 102 -8.12 -2.22 20.93
CA VAL A 102 -8.75 -3.54 20.95
C VAL A 102 -10.27 -3.48 21.19
N SER A 103 -10.80 -2.36 21.69
CA SER A 103 -12.22 -2.19 22.05
C SER A 103 -13.25 -2.41 20.92
N GLY A 104 -12.81 -2.57 19.67
CA GLY A 104 -13.70 -2.71 18.51
C GLY A 104 -14.28 -1.39 18.00
N SER A 105 -13.94 -0.25 18.62
CA SER A 105 -14.42 1.06 18.18
C SER A 105 -13.73 1.59 16.91
N VAL A 106 -12.55 1.05 16.58
CA VAL A 106 -11.73 1.48 15.44
C VAL A 106 -11.58 0.37 14.40
N PHE A 107 -11.43 -0.88 14.84
CA PHE A 107 -11.24 -2.04 13.99
C PHE A 107 -12.15 -3.19 14.43
N ASP A 108 -12.89 -3.76 13.48
CA ASP A 108 -13.79 -4.89 13.77
C ASP A 108 -13.03 -6.22 13.97
N ARG A 109 -11.81 -6.33 13.42
CA ARG A 109 -11.01 -7.56 13.37
C ARG A 109 -9.63 -7.34 13.96
N VAL A 110 -9.52 -7.47 15.28
CA VAL A 110 -8.27 -7.26 16.02
C VAL A 110 -7.61 -8.58 16.41
N GLN A 111 -6.31 -8.68 16.13
CA GLN A 111 -5.40 -9.73 16.57
C GLN A 111 -4.41 -9.09 17.55
N THR A 112 -4.47 -9.46 18.82
CA THR A 112 -3.52 -8.98 19.84
C THR A 112 -3.08 -10.13 20.73
N SER A 113 -2.02 -9.92 21.51
CA SER A 113 -1.65 -10.88 22.56
C SER A 113 -2.67 -10.83 23.69
N THR A 114 -3.06 -12.00 24.18
CA THR A 114 -3.86 -12.14 25.41
C THR A 114 -3.09 -11.70 26.65
N ASP A 115 -1.76 -11.74 26.58
CA ASP A 115 -0.88 -11.31 27.67
C ASP A 115 -1.03 -9.79 27.88
N LEU A 116 -0.92 -9.33 29.12
CA LEU A 116 -0.92 -7.89 29.45
C LEU A 116 0.16 -7.16 28.63
N SER A 117 1.36 -7.72 28.59
CA SER A 117 2.47 -7.28 27.74
C SER A 117 3.09 -8.46 26.99
N PRO A 118 3.30 -8.35 25.67
CA PRO A 118 3.74 -9.47 24.85
C PRO A 118 5.24 -9.77 25.05
N THR A 119 5.53 -11.07 25.16
CA THR A 119 6.89 -11.57 25.16
C THR A 119 7.49 -11.62 23.77
N ARG A 120 8.80 -11.85 23.62
CA ARG A 120 9.44 -12.11 22.31
C ARG A 120 8.74 -13.25 21.58
N GLN A 121 8.41 -14.33 22.31
CA GLN A 121 7.70 -15.47 21.74
C GLN A 121 6.30 -15.08 21.27
N SER A 122 5.56 -14.29 22.06
CA SER A 122 4.22 -13.79 21.68
C SER A 122 4.29 -12.85 20.47
N ILE A 123 5.31 -11.97 20.40
CA ILE A 123 5.58 -11.11 19.24
C ILE A 123 5.85 -11.95 18.00
N ASN A 124 6.79 -12.90 18.07
CA ASN A 124 7.12 -13.78 16.94
C ASN A 124 5.90 -14.62 16.51
N GLY A 125 5.09 -15.09 17.45
CA GLY A 125 3.84 -15.79 17.15
C GLY A 125 2.82 -14.89 16.43
N MET A 126 2.76 -13.60 16.73
CA MET A 126 1.96 -12.64 15.97
C MET A 126 2.51 -12.43 14.56
N LEU A 127 3.82 -12.20 14.43
CA LEU A 127 4.48 -12.03 13.13
C LEU A 127 4.30 -13.25 12.23
N ASN A 128 4.49 -14.47 12.75
CA ASN A 128 4.31 -15.71 11.99
C ASN A 128 2.86 -15.92 11.53
N ARG A 129 1.87 -15.49 12.33
CA ARG A 129 0.46 -15.57 11.92
C ARG A 129 0.16 -14.69 10.70
N MET A 130 0.93 -13.63 10.47
CA MET A 130 0.76 -12.76 9.31
C MET A 130 1.05 -13.48 7.98
N GLU A 131 1.92 -14.50 7.99
CA GLU A 131 2.22 -15.32 6.81
C GLU A 131 1.00 -16.16 6.36
N SER A 132 0.09 -16.46 7.28
CA SER A 132 -1.13 -17.24 7.02
C SER A 132 -2.35 -16.41 6.60
N VAL A 133 -2.21 -15.09 6.48
CA VAL A 133 -3.29 -14.19 6.07
C VAL A 133 -3.65 -14.45 4.59
N SER A 134 -4.90 -14.20 4.19
CA SER A 134 -5.29 -14.34 2.78
C SER A 134 -4.80 -13.16 1.94
N SER A 135 -4.49 -13.40 0.66
CA SER A 135 -4.06 -12.35 -0.27
C SER A 135 -5.14 -11.33 -0.61
N TYR A 136 -6.41 -11.62 -0.32
CA TYR A 136 -7.52 -10.69 -0.50
C TYR A 136 -7.72 -9.73 0.69
N GLU A 137 -6.98 -9.95 1.77
CA GLU A 137 -7.09 -9.15 3.00
C GLU A 137 -6.20 -7.90 2.94
N ASN A 138 -6.55 -6.93 3.78
CA ASN A 138 -5.72 -5.77 4.08
C ASN A 138 -5.22 -5.92 5.52
N VAL A 139 -3.93 -5.65 5.75
CA VAL A 139 -3.31 -5.83 7.06
C VAL A 139 -2.73 -4.51 7.57
N VAL A 140 -2.99 -4.24 8.84
CA VAL A 140 -2.35 -3.14 9.58
C VAL A 140 -1.64 -3.76 10.79
N LEU A 141 -0.33 -3.57 10.90
CA LEU A 141 0.46 -3.94 12.06
C LEU A 141 0.82 -2.68 12.84
N TYR A 142 0.31 -2.55 14.06
CA TYR A 142 0.61 -1.45 14.96
C TYR A 142 1.54 -1.94 16.07
N ILE A 143 2.66 -1.25 16.27
CA ILE A 143 3.65 -1.57 17.31
C ILE A 143 3.87 -0.35 18.20
N GLU A 144 3.55 -0.49 19.48
CA GLU A 144 3.87 0.46 20.55
C GLU A 144 4.72 -0.24 21.60
N ALA A 145 5.98 0.17 21.71
CA ALA A 145 6.96 -0.46 22.59
C ALA A 145 8.19 0.43 22.74
N ARG A 146 9.02 0.19 23.76
CA ARG A 146 10.36 0.78 23.81
C ARG A 146 11.22 0.17 22.72
N ALA A 147 11.99 1.01 22.04
CA ALA A 147 13.02 0.57 21.12
C ALA A 147 14.39 1.04 21.58
N VAL A 148 15.41 0.31 21.14
CA VAL A 148 16.82 0.62 21.36
C VAL A 148 17.57 0.49 20.06
N THR A 149 18.74 1.09 20.02
CA THR A 149 19.68 0.92 18.91
C THR A 149 20.86 0.06 19.36
N SER A 150 21.20 -0.91 18.54
CA SER A 150 22.39 -1.73 18.64
C SER A 150 23.67 -0.95 18.29
N GLN A 151 24.84 -1.51 18.62
CA GLN A 151 26.14 -0.93 18.25
C GLN A 151 26.32 -0.80 16.73
N ASP A 152 25.76 -1.74 15.96
CA ASP A 152 25.77 -1.71 14.50
C ASP A 152 24.78 -0.68 13.92
N GLY A 153 24.04 0.01 14.78
CA GLY A 153 23.08 1.04 14.39
C GLY A 153 21.69 0.51 14.03
N THR A 154 21.46 -0.80 14.15
CA THR A 154 20.13 -1.39 13.92
C THR A 154 19.18 -1.09 15.08
N VAL A 155 17.91 -0.91 14.77
CA VAL A 155 16.86 -0.67 15.76
C VAL A 155 16.20 -2.00 16.14
N ALA A 156 15.99 -2.20 17.43
CA ALA A 156 15.29 -3.36 17.97
C ALA A 156 14.19 -2.93 18.95
N VAL A 157 13.06 -3.61 18.87
CA VAL A 157 11.90 -3.45 19.75
C VAL A 157 12.09 -4.34 20.98
N LEU A 158 11.83 -3.78 22.16
CA LEU A 158 11.97 -4.48 23.43
C LEU A 158 10.66 -5.19 23.81
N PRO A 159 10.66 -6.52 23.95
CA PRO A 159 9.53 -7.26 24.52
C PRO A 159 9.44 -7.05 26.04
N SER A 160 8.37 -7.56 26.64
CA SER A 160 8.10 -7.41 28.09
C SER A 160 9.19 -7.98 29.02
N GLU A 161 9.92 -9.01 28.59
CA GLU A 161 10.97 -9.69 29.36
C GLU A 161 12.38 -9.15 29.08
N ALA A 162 12.50 -8.07 28.30
CA ALA A 162 13.79 -7.41 28.09
C ALA A 162 14.40 -6.99 29.45
N THR A 163 15.72 -7.09 29.57
CA THR A 163 16.45 -6.72 30.79
C THR A 163 17.52 -5.69 30.48
N VAL A 164 17.83 -4.80 31.42
CA VAL A 164 18.92 -3.81 31.26
C VAL A 164 20.26 -4.51 31.06
N SER A 165 20.47 -5.69 31.68
CA SER A 165 21.68 -6.49 31.45
C SER A 165 21.80 -6.98 30.01
N SER A 166 20.69 -7.30 29.33
CA SER A 166 20.72 -7.63 27.90
C SER A 166 20.86 -6.40 26.99
N LEU A 167 20.60 -5.20 27.52
CA LEU A 167 20.90 -3.92 26.85
C LEU A 167 22.36 -3.48 27.07
N ALA A 168 23.04 -4.02 28.07
CA ALA A 168 24.39 -3.62 28.41
C ALA A 168 25.34 -3.97 27.26
N ILE A 169 26.08 -2.96 26.83
CA ILE A 169 27.15 -3.05 25.84
C ILE A 169 28.22 -4.02 26.38
N SER A 170 28.18 -5.27 25.94
CA SER A 170 29.33 -6.16 26.08
C SER A 170 30.45 -5.61 25.19
N SER A 171 31.26 -4.71 25.74
CA SER A 171 32.52 -4.26 25.13
C SER A 171 33.60 -5.35 25.18
N ALA A 172 33.33 -6.49 25.81
CA ALA A 172 34.29 -7.56 26.00
C ALA A 172 34.08 -8.65 24.94
N LYS A 173 34.91 -8.57 23.88
CA LYS A 173 35.03 -9.50 22.74
C LYS A 173 34.07 -9.20 21.59
N ASN A 174 34.58 -9.38 20.36
CA ASN A 174 33.91 -9.20 19.06
C ASN A 174 32.68 -10.11 18.83
N GLU A 175 31.90 -10.40 19.87
CA GLU A 175 30.63 -11.09 19.75
C GLU A 175 29.60 -10.06 19.29
N GLN A 176 29.01 -10.36 18.13
CA GLN A 176 27.99 -9.57 17.48
C GLN A 176 26.91 -9.18 18.50
N PHE A 177 26.71 -7.87 18.69
CA PHE A 177 25.76 -7.31 19.64
C PHE A 177 24.35 -7.81 19.30
N ASP A 178 23.93 -8.88 19.95
CA ASP A 178 22.57 -9.36 19.92
C ASP A 178 21.96 -8.96 21.26
N ILE A 179 21.07 -7.96 21.25
CA ILE A 179 20.26 -7.64 22.42
C ILE A 179 19.41 -8.87 22.66
N GLN A 180 19.89 -9.77 23.51
CA GLN A 180 19.25 -11.05 23.74
C GLN A 180 17.80 -10.78 24.16
N GLY A 181 16.86 -11.32 23.40
CA GLY A 181 15.43 -11.10 23.62
C GLY A 181 14.78 -10.02 22.76
N ALA A 182 15.50 -9.00 22.26
CA ALA A 182 14.86 -7.96 21.43
C ALA A 182 14.54 -8.43 20.01
N VAL A 183 13.50 -7.86 19.42
CA VAL A 183 13.04 -8.16 18.06
C VAL A 183 13.54 -7.06 17.12
N LYS A 184 14.41 -7.39 16.17
CA LYS A 184 14.98 -6.39 15.25
C LYS A 184 13.89 -5.85 14.33
N LEU A 185 13.98 -4.58 13.94
CA LEU A 185 13.07 -4.02 12.93
C LEU A 185 13.17 -4.77 11.61
N SER A 186 14.35 -5.27 11.25
CA SER A 186 14.52 -6.13 10.08
C SER A 186 13.70 -7.41 10.13
N GLU A 187 13.52 -8.03 11.31
CA GLU A 187 12.63 -9.20 11.50
C GLU A 187 11.17 -8.80 11.26
N ILE A 188 10.74 -7.65 11.77
CA ILE A 188 9.39 -7.11 11.54
C ILE A 188 9.16 -6.79 10.06
N PHE A 189 10.12 -6.15 9.40
CA PHE A 189 10.03 -5.81 7.97
C PHE A 189 9.97 -7.07 7.10
N ASN A 190 10.75 -8.10 7.43
CA ASN A 190 10.69 -9.38 6.73
C ASN A 190 9.32 -10.06 6.91
N ALA A 191 8.74 -10.02 8.12
CA ALA A 191 7.40 -10.55 8.37
C ALA A 191 6.32 -9.78 7.59
N MET A 192 6.42 -8.44 7.53
CA MET A 192 5.54 -7.61 6.70
C MET A 192 5.69 -7.92 5.20
N ALA A 193 6.91 -8.18 4.73
CA ALA A 193 7.17 -8.56 3.35
C ALA A 193 6.59 -9.94 3.02
N ALA A 194 6.73 -10.91 3.92
CA ALA A 194 6.23 -12.28 3.78
C ALA A 194 4.69 -12.38 3.88
N CYS A 195 4.04 -11.40 4.50
CA CYS A 195 2.58 -11.35 4.57
C CYS A 195 1.98 -11.23 3.14
N PRO A 196 1.10 -12.15 2.71
CA PRO A 196 0.56 -12.16 1.35
C PRO A 196 -0.58 -11.16 1.12
N ALA A 197 -1.01 -10.43 2.15
CA ALA A 197 -2.07 -9.43 2.09
C ALA A 197 -1.82 -8.39 0.98
N ARG A 198 -2.90 -7.96 0.31
CA ARG A 198 -2.82 -7.04 -0.83
C ARG A 198 -2.34 -5.66 -0.44
N GLN A 199 -2.85 -5.14 0.69
CA GLN A 199 -2.46 -3.84 1.23
C GLN A 199 -1.93 -4.05 2.63
N LYS A 200 -0.79 -3.40 2.91
CA LYS A 200 -0.02 -3.61 4.13
C LYS A 200 0.43 -2.27 4.67
N LEU A 201 0.11 -2.00 5.91
CA LEU A 201 0.57 -0.83 6.66
C LEU A 201 1.27 -1.28 7.93
N LEU A 202 2.51 -0.84 8.12
CA LEU A 202 3.23 -0.91 9.38
C LEU A 202 3.14 0.46 10.07
N VAL A 203 2.66 0.48 11.30
CA VAL A 203 2.60 1.67 12.15
C VAL A 203 3.58 1.49 13.30
N LEU A 204 4.61 2.34 13.36
CA LEU A 204 5.64 2.32 14.39
C LEU A 204 5.44 3.48 15.36
N ASP A 205 5.01 3.16 16.58
CA ASP A 205 5.00 4.07 17.73
C ASP A 205 6.01 3.60 18.78
N VAL A 206 7.26 3.50 18.37
CA VAL A 206 8.35 2.97 19.22
C VAL A 206 9.34 4.04 19.67
N PHE A 207 9.08 5.30 19.33
CA PHE A 207 10.01 6.42 19.48
C PHE A 207 9.91 7.11 20.84
N HIS A 208 9.53 6.36 21.88
CA HIS A 208 9.45 6.88 23.24
C HIS A 208 10.84 6.98 23.85
N MET A 209 11.28 8.21 24.11
CA MET A 209 12.58 8.46 24.73
C MET A 209 12.69 7.73 26.08
N PHE A 210 13.74 6.94 26.25
CA PHE A 210 14.20 6.55 27.57
C PHE A 210 15.72 6.64 27.61
N VAL A 211 16.24 7.29 28.66
CA VAL A 211 17.67 7.42 28.89
C VAL A 211 18.03 6.45 29.99
N ASN A 212 18.82 5.43 29.67
CA ASN A 212 19.37 4.52 30.67
C ASN A 212 20.88 4.81 30.82
N LEU A 213 21.21 5.69 31.77
CA LEU A 213 22.58 6.14 32.03
C LEU A 213 23.55 4.97 32.36
N PRO A 214 23.19 3.96 33.18
CA PRO A 214 24.03 2.78 33.39
C PRO A 214 24.38 1.98 32.13
N ALA A 215 23.50 1.95 31.12
CA ALA A 215 23.70 1.15 29.92
C ALA A 215 24.60 1.84 28.87
N GLY A 216 25.00 3.10 29.08
CA GLY A 216 25.81 3.87 28.12
C GLY A 216 25.14 4.10 26.76
N SER A 217 23.87 3.71 26.60
CA SER A 217 23.11 3.84 25.37
C SER A 217 22.30 5.14 25.41
N ALA A 218 22.81 6.14 24.71
CA ALA A 218 22.13 7.39 24.45
C ALA A 218 21.98 7.55 22.93
N ASN A 219 21.27 6.62 22.30
CA ASN A 219 20.95 6.74 20.88
C ASN A 219 19.69 7.60 20.73
N PHE A 220 19.90 8.87 20.35
CA PHE A 220 18.86 9.89 20.33
C PHE A 220 17.98 9.91 19.08
N ASP A 221 18.38 9.22 18.00
CA ASP A 221 17.66 9.27 16.70
C ASP A 221 17.21 7.88 16.22
N ILE A 222 16.43 7.20 17.06
CA ILE A 222 15.75 5.95 16.65
C ILE A 222 14.86 6.16 15.41
N PRO A 223 14.09 7.27 15.27
CA PRO A 223 13.28 7.47 14.07
C PRO A 223 14.11 7.56 12.79
N GLY A 224 15.22 8.32 12.78
CA GLY A 224 16.09 8.41 11.61
C GLY A 224 16.67 7.06 11.19
N ARG A 225 17.07 6.23 12.17
CA ARG A 225 17.60 4.88 11.92
C ARG A 225 16.51 3.93 11.40
N ALA A 226 15.35 3.91 12.03
CA ALA A 226 14.21 3.10 11.58
C ALA A 226 13.80 3.44 10.13
N LEU A 227 13.75 4.73 9.79
CA LEU A 227 13.45 5.17 8.43
C LEU A 227 14.54 4.74 7.44
N SER A 228 15.80 4.79 7.83
CA SER A 228 16.94 4.38 7.00
C SER A 228 16.93 2.88 6.73
N GLU A 229 16.65 2.06 7.75
CA GLU A 229 16.49 0.62 7.62
C GLU A 229 15.30 0.25 6.73
N TYR A 230 14.16 0.93 6.90
CA TYR A 230 12.99 0.72 6.03
C TYR A 230 13.30 1.06 4.57
N LYS A 231 13.97 2.19 4.30
CA LYS A 231 14.38 2.56 2.93
C LYS A 231 15.33 1.54 2.32
N ALA A 232 16.30 1.04 3.10
CA ALA A 232 17.20 -0.01 2.64
C ALA A 232 16.44 -1.31 2.34
N HIS A 233 15.49 -1.70 3.19
CA HIS A 233 14.62 -2.86 2.97
C HIS A 233 13.76 -2.68 1.71
N ALA A 234 13.14 -1.51 1.53
CA ALA A 234 12.31 -1.20 0.36
C ALA A 234 13.14 -1.22 -0.93
N ALA A 235 14.34 -0.63 -0.92
CA ALA A 235 15.25 -0.66 -2.08
C ALA A 235 15.66 -2.09 -2.45
N LYS A 236 15.94 -2.94 -1.46
CA LYS A 236 16.28 -4.36 -1.68
C LYS A 236 15.12 -5.16 -2.30
N ASN A 237 13.87 -4.78 -2.03
CA ASN A 237 12.67 -5.47 -2.49
C ASN A 237 11.90 -4.69 -3.57
N ALA A 238 12.53 -3.71 -4.23
CA ALA A 238 11.85 -2.85 -5.20
C ALA A 238 11.19 -3.63 -6.35
N ASP A 239 11.83 -4.72 -6.78
CA ASP A 239 11.37 -5.56 -7.90
C ASP A 239 10.30 -6.60 -7.50
N THR A 240 9.91 -6.68 -6.22
CA THR A 240 8.94 -7.66 -5.71
C THR A 240 7.72 -6.94 -5.13
N PRO A 241 6.68 -6.64 -5.95
CA PRO A 241 5.51 -5.89 -5.49
C PRO A 241 4.80 -6.52 -4.29
N SER A 242 4.79 -7.86 -4.18
CA SER A 242 4.21 -8.58 -3.05
C SER A 242 4.95 -8.33 -1.73
N HIS A 243 6.19 -7.85 -1.75
CA HIS A 243 6.98 -7.54 -0.55
C HIS A 243 6.87 -6.08 -0.11
N GLN A 244 6.20 -5.23 -0.88
CA GLN A 244 6.03 -3.82 -0.56
C GLN A 244 4.95 -3.63 0.52
N PHE A 245 5.18 -2.67 1.41
CA PHE A 245 4.25 -2.24 2.45
C PHE A 245 4.50 -0.78 2.77
N ASN A 246 3.51 -0.08 3.29
CA ASN A 246 3.65 1.32 3.71
C ASN A 246 4.11 1.39 5.16
N LEU A 247 4.92 2.40 5.50
CA LEU A 247 5.39 2.67 6.85
C LEU A 247 4.85 4.02 7.32
N LEU A 248 4.11 4.00 8.43
CA LEU A 248 3.73 5.19 9.19
C LEU A 248 4.50 5.22 10.50
N MET A 249 5.18 6.34 10.76
CA MET A 249 5.96 6.56 11.97
C MET A 249 5.29 7.60 12.86
N SER A 250 5.34 7.42 14.18
CA SER A 250 4.73 8.38 15.11
C SER A 250 5.46 9.72 15.21
N CYS A 251 6.71 9.80 14.76
CA CYS A 251 7.46 11.05 14.69
C CYS A 251 8.56 11.02 13.61
N GLN A 252 9.11 12.20 13.27
CA GLN A 252 10.20 12.38 12.30
C GLN A 252 11.59 12.12 12.92
N PRO A 253 12.65 12.00 12.10
CA PRO A 253 14.04 11.97 12.58
C PRO A 253 14.34 13.12 13.55
N GLY A 254 15.00 12.81 14.67
CA GLY A 254 15.30 13.76 15.74
C GLY A 254 14.12 14.12 16.67
N GLN A 255 12.94 13.52 16.48
CA GLN A 255 11.79 13.70 17.36
C GLN A 255 11.55 12.48 18.25
N CYS A 256 10.62 12.60 19.21
CA CYS A 256 10.18 11.50 20.06
C CYS A 256 8.66 11.46 20.18
N SER A 257 8.11 10.27 20.41
CA SER A 257 6.69 10.07 20.69
C SER A 257 6.36 10.48 22.12
N MET A 258 5.27 11.24 22.28
CA MET A 258 4.85 11.83 23.54
C MET A 258 3.49 11.30 24.00
N SER A 259 3.34 11.20 25.32
CA SER A 259 2.05 10.94 25.97
C SER A 259 1.44 12.24 26.51
N SER A 260 0.12 12.26 26.62
CA SER A 260 -0.65 13.37 27.17
C SER A 260 -1.46 12.90 28.37
N GLN A 261 -1.29 13.57 29.51
CA GLN A 261 -2.08 13.30 30.71
C GLN A 261 -3.56 13.65 30.52
N VAL A 262 -3.86 14.69 29.73
CA VAL A 262 -5.24 15.11 29.44
C VAL A 262 -5.96 14.05 28.60
N LEU A 263 -5.27 13.51 27.59
CA LEU A 263 -5.80 12.44 26.74
C LEU A 263 -5.73 11.06 27.42
N ARG A 264 -4.95 10.93 28.51
CA ARG A 264 -4.60 9.67 29.17
C ARG A 264 -4.07 8.64 28.17
N GLY A 265 -3.15 9.06 27.28
CA GLY A 265 -2.70 8.23 26.16
C GLY A 265 -1.58 8.84 25.33
N GLY A 266 -1.09 8.08 24.35
CA GLY A 266 -0.18 8.57 23.31
C GLY A 266 -0.85 9.61 22.41
N ILE A 267 -0.15 10.72 22.13
CA ILE A 267 -0.67 11.79 21.26
C ILE A 267 -0.86 11.26 19.84
N PHE A 268 0.14 10.53 19.32
CA PHE A 268 0.06 9.92 17.99
C PHE A 268 -1.10 8.94 17.90
N ARG A 269 -1.19 8.00 18.85
CA ARG A 269 -2.28 7.01 18.91
C ARG A 269 -3.65 7.69 18.92
N HIS A 270 -3.85 8.76 19.69
CA HIS A 270 -5.11 9.51 19.71
C HIS A 270 -5.50 10.00 18.32
N PHE A 271 -4.63 10.75 17.65
CA PHE A 271 -4.91 11.27 16.31
C PHE A 271 -5.03 10.17 15.26
N PHE A 272 -4.26 9.08 15.37
CA PHE A 272 -4.38 7.90 14.53
C PHE A 272 -5.77 7.25 14.66
N THR A 273 -6.25 7.05 15.89
CA THR A 273 -7.60 6.48 16.13
C THR A 273 -8.71 7.40 15.64
N GLU A 274 -8.59 8.72 15.84
CA GLU A 274 -9.56 9.70 15.34
C GLU A 274 -9.56 9.76 13.80
N ALA A 275 -8.38 9.64 13.17
CA ALA A 275 -8.24 9.61 11.72
C ALA A 275 -8.95 8.40 11.11
N ILE A 276 -8.69 7.20 11.64
CA ILE A 276 -9.27 5.95 11.14
C ILE A 276 -10.77 5.88 11.43
N SER A 277 -11.21 6.46 12.55
CA SER A 277 -12.63 6.56 12.88
C SER A 277 -13.39 7.61 12.04
N GLY A 278 -12.71 8.37 11.18
CA GLY A 278 -13.31 9.45 10.38
C GLY A 278 -13.79 10.63 11.22
N LYS A 279 -13.26 10.81 12.42
CA LYS A 279 -13.66 11.88 13.36
C LYS A 279 -12.82 13.15 13.22
N LEU A 280 -11.65 13.07 12.56
CA LEU A 280 -10.85 14.26 12.30
C LEU A 280 -11.62 15.23 11.39
N PRO A 281 -11.62 16.54 11.69
CA PRO A 281 -12.29 17.52 10.87
C PRO A 281 -11.67 17.53 9.47
N ASN A 282 -12.51 17.57 8.45
CA ASN A 282 -12.06 17.74 7.08
C ASN A 282 -11.34 19.09 6.96
N PRO A 283 -10.09 19.15 6.48
CA PRO A 283 -9.46 20.43 6.16
C PRO A 283 -10.37 21.22 5.21
N VAL A 284 -10.62 22.48 5.58
CA VAL A 284 -11.63 23.35 4.95
C VAL A 284 -11.40 23.51 3.43
N ASP A 285 -10.17 23.32 2.98
CA ASP A 285 -9.73 23.52 1.59
C ASP A 285 -9.29 22.22 0.86
N SER A 286 -9.48 21.05 1.46
CA SER A 286 -9.11 19.77 0.82
C SER A 286 -10.31 19.16 0.09
N LEU A 287 -10.27 19.18 -1.24
CA LEU A 287 -11.20 18.42 -2.09
C LEU A 287 -11.16 16.91 -1.82
N GLU A 288 -10.04 16.41 -1.28
CA GLU A 288 -9.81 15.00 -0.95
C GLU A 288 -10.43 14.61 0.39
N ALA A 289 -10.43 15.52 1.39
CA ALA A 289 -11.07 15.29 2.68
C ALA A 289 -12.59 15.09 2.57
N ARG A 290 -13.25 15.69 1.57
CA ARG A 290 -14.69 15.48 1.30
C ARG A 290 -15.03 14.04 0.93
N ARG A 291 -14.04 13.18 0.62
CA ARG A 291 -14.28 11.78 0.25
C ARG A 291 -14.29 10.82 1.45
N GLY A 292 -14.05 11.30 2.68
CA GLY A 292 -14.21 10.51 3.91
C GLY A 292 -13.38 9.23 3.97
N LYS A 293 -12.34 9.12 3.13
CA LYS A 293 -11.44 7.98 3.02
C LYS A 293 -10.03 8.53 3.00
N ILE A 294 -9.29 8.32 4.09
CA ILE A 294 -7.83 8.35 4.00
C ILE A 294 -7.46 7.04 3.30
N VAL A 295 -7.00 7.11 2.05
CA VAL A 295 -6.56 5.91 1.34
C VAL A 295 -5.18 5.55 1.87
N LEU A 296 -4.95 4.30 2.29
CA LEU A 296 -3.66 3.84 2.82
C LEU A 296 -2.46 4.06 1.88
N ALA A 297 -2.72 4.27 0.58
CA ALA A 297 -1.71 4.60 -0.43
C ALA A 297 -1.31 6.10 -0.45
N GLU A 298 -2.01 6.94 0.31
CA GLU A 298 -1.80 8.40 0.42
C GLU A 298 -1.12 8.79 1.74
N ILE A 299 -0.77 7.80 2.57
CA ILE A 299 0.10 7.93 3.76
C ILE A 299 1.50 7.41 3.39
#